data_AF-A0A7S1TH71-F1
#
_entry.id   AF-A0A7S1TH71-F1
#
_cell.length_a   1.000
_cell.length_b   1.000
_cell.length_c   1.000
_cell.angle_alpha   90.00
_cell.angle_beta   90.00
_cell.angle_gamma   90.00
#
_symmetry.space_group_name_H-M   'P 1'
#
loop_
_entity.id
_entity.type
_entity.pdbx_description
1 polymer ?
#
loop_
_entity_poly.entity_id
_entity_poly.type
_entity_poly.pdbx_seq_one_letter_code
_entity_poly.pdbx_strand_id
1 'polypeptide(L)'
;MRTRPPREEVSLSGEGEAHTASSEPQRVVLAFVNPASGGQRGEQVLDTLRNLVPSDWIFDLGQAGGPSTGIDHLRRSVQGQDPTSVAPLNVSVLICGGDGTFSWVASALSKSGLVGACDIRVIPVPLGSGNDMARALGWGIRYPGASGLELAVLAAMNPKESRLGELDVWKLTCHCASPLVDSEPSPSFRRAEYFCNYLSLGIDAKIELEFNEARWRNPERYSSQRGNIAAHTRLGASAMFLGPRVALYRLFDEIIFC
;
A
#
# COMPACT_ATOMS: atom_id res chain seq x y z
N MET A 1 7.88 24.07 15.02
CA MET A 1 9.08 24.04 14.16
C MET A 1 10.28 23.86 15.09
N ARG A 2 10.86 22.66 15.17
CA ARG A 2 12.09 22.39 15.94
C ARG A 2 13.02 21.60 15.04
N THR A 3 14.13 22.22 14.68
CA THR A 3 15.19 21.65 13.84
C THR A 3 16.05 20.69 14.66
N ARG A 4 16.38 19.52 14.10
CA ARG A 4 17.39 18.59 14.68
C ARG A 4 18.78 19.25 14.66
N PRO A 5 19.65 19.00 15.66
CA PRO A 5 21.04 19.44 15.62
C PRO A 5 21.88 18.51 14.71
N PRO A 6 23.09 18.94 14.28
CA PRO A 6 23.92 18.19 13.35
C PRO A 6 24.60 17.01 14.03
N ARG A 7 24.84 15.92 13.27
CA ARG A 7 25.54 14.72 13.75
C ARG A 7 27.03 14.98 13.93
N GLU A 8 27.58 14.61 15.08
CA GLU A 8 29.03 14.50 15.29
C GLU A 8 29.57 13.27 14.53
N GLU A 9 30.68 13.46 13.82
CA GLU A 9 31.50 12.36 13.28
C GLU A 9 32.22 11.67 14.43
N VAL A 10 31.97 10.37 14.62
CA VAL A 10 32.75 9.52 15.50
C VAL A 10 33.61 8.60 14.64
N SER A 11 34.91 8.87 14.63
CA SER A 11 35.94 7.94 14.19
C SER A 11 36.41 7.11 15.40
N LEU A 12 36.48 5.78 15.27
CA LEU A 12 37.70 4.96 15.43
C LEU A 12 37.41 3.48 15.66
N SER A 13 38.33 2.68 15.08
CA SER A 13 38.87 1.38 15.53
C SER A 13 37.93 0.22 15.80
N GLY A 14 38.16 -0.87 15.06
CA GLY A 14 37.56 -2.16 15.34
C GLY A 14 38.17 -2.84 16.56
N GLU A 15 37.30 -3.48 17.34
CA GLU A 15 37.57 -4.70 18.10
C GLU A 15 36.33 -5.60 17.94
N GLY A 16 36.57 -6.89 17.74
CA GLY A 16 35.54 -7.85 17.41
C GLY A 16 34.63 -8.15 18.60
N GLU A 17 33.33 -7.88 18.44
CA GLU A 17 32.29 -8.43 19.29
C GLU A 17 31.61 -9.61 18.57
N ALA A 18 31.58 -10.74 19.26
CA ALA A 18 30.89 -11.94 18.84
C ALA A 18 29.40 -11.62 18.61
N HIS A 19 28.95 -11.72 17.36
CA HIS A 19 27.53 -11.70 17.02
C HIS A 19 26.84 -12.92 17.64
N THR A 20 26.35 -12.79 18.87
CA THR A 20 25.21 -13.58 19.31
C THR A 20 24.05 -13.18 18.42
N ALA A 21 23.74 -14.01 17.43
CA ALA A 21 22.62 -13.80 16.52
C ALA A 21 21.33 -13.74 17.35
N SER A 22 20.84 -12.53 17.62
CA SER A 22 19.49 -12.34 18.16
C SER A 22 18.52 -12.86 17.11
N SER A 23 17.93 -14.03 17.33
CA SER A 23 16.91 -14.57 16.44
C SER A 23 15.71 -13.62 16.44
N GLU A 24 15.43 -12.98 15.30
CA GLU A 24 14.20 -12.21 15.09
C GLU A 24 12.98 -13.02 15.56
N PRO A 25 12.04 -12.41 16.30
CA PRO A 25 10.89 -13.12 16.83
C PRO A 25 9.98 -13.60 15.70
N GLN A 26 9.37 -14.77 15.89
CA GLN A 26 8.37 -15.29 14.98
C GLN A 26 7.18 -14.33 14.89
N ARG A 27 6.61 -14.19 13.69
CA ARG A 27 5.52 -13.24 13.41
C ARG A 27 4.26 -13.96 12.97
N VAL A 28 3.11 -13.41 13.34
CA VAL A 28 1.80 -13.85 12.83
C VAL A 28 1.57 -13.21 11.46
N VAL A 29 1.04 -13.98 10.51
CA VAL A 29 0.72 -13.47 9.17
C VAL A 29 -0.76 -13.10 9.11
N LEU A 30 -1.03 -11.84 8.80
CA LEU A 30 -2.37 -11.31 8.49
C LEU A 30 -2.42 -11.00 6.99
N ALA A 31 -3.34 -11.59 6.24
CA ALA A 31 -3.43 -11.37 4.80
C ALA A 31 -4.70 -10.60 4.43
N PHE A 32 -4.54 -9.52 3.68
CA PHE A 32 -5.62 -8.82 3.00
C PHE A 32 -5.53 -9.08 1.49
N VAL A 33 -6.58 -9.64 0.90
CA VAL A 33 -6.59 -10.04 -0.50
C VAL A 33 -7.71 -9.33 -1.23
N ASN A 34 -7.40 -8.70 -2.37
CA ASN A 34 -8.40 -8.19 -3.29
C ASN A 34 -8.61 -9.21 -4.43
N PRO A 35 -9.70 -10.00 -4.43
CA PRO A 35 -9.90 -11.08 -5.42
C PRO A 35 -9.98 -10.59 -6.87
N ALA A 36 -10.50 -9.37 -7.07
CA ALA A 36 -10.62 -8.75 -8.39
C ALA A 36 -9.27 -8.30 -8.98
N SER A 37 -8.19 -8.29 -8.20
CA SER A 37 -6.87 -7.87 -8.68
C SER A 37 -6.21 -8.93 -9.59
N GLY A 38 -5.43 -8.44 -10.55
CA GLY A 38 -4.59 -9.28 -11.41
C GLY A 38 -5.32 -10.14 -12.43
N GLY A 39 -6.55 -9.77 -12.82
CA GLY A 39 -7.36 -10.57 -13.75
C GLY A 39 -7.81 -11.87 -13.09
N GLN A 40 -8.42 -11.78 -11.90
CA GLN A 40 -8.89 -12.91 -11.07
C GLN A 40 -7.78 -13.78 -10.46
N ARG A 41 -6.51 -13.36 -10.55
CA ARG A 41 -5.42 -13.99 -9.78
C ARG A 41 -5.60 -13.82 -8.28
N GLY A 42 -6.31 -12.80 -7.83
CA GLY A 42 -6.62 -12.60 -6.42
C GLY A 42 -7.40 -13.76 -5.79
N GLU A 43 -8.33 -14.38 -6.53
CA GLU A 43 -9.03 -15.59 -6.05
C GLU A 43 -8.07 -16.77 -5.86
N GLN A 44 -7.17 -16.99 -6.84
CA GLN A 44 -6.15 -18.04 -6.74
C GLN A 44 -5.20 -17.80 -5.56
N VAL A 45 -4.84 -16.54 -5.30
CA VAL A 45 -4.03 -16.15 -4.14
C VAL A 45 -4.77 -16.42 -2.83
N LEU A 46 -6.07 -16.10 -2.77
CA LEU A 46 -6.90 -16.37 -1.61
C LEU A 46 -6.95 -17.87 -1.30
N ASP A 47 -7.16 -18.71 -2.32
CA ASP A 47 -7.17 -20.17 -2.18
C ASP A 47 -5.81 -20.72 -1.77
N THR A 48 -4.73 -20.19 -2.34
CA THR A 48 -3.36 -20.58 -1.97
C THR A 48 -3.10 -20.24 -0.50
N LEU A 49 -3.48 -19.04 -0.05
CA LEU A 49 -3.26 -18.60 1.34
C LEU A 49 -4.05 -19.43 2.35
N ARG A 50 -5.26 -19.91 2.02
CA ARG A 50 -6.04 -20.78 2.91
C ARG A 50 -5.33 -22.08 3.28
N ASN A 51 -4.39 -22.54 2.46
CA ASN A 51 -3.57 -23.71 2.74
C ASN A 51 -2.29 -23.38 3.53
N LEU A 52 -1.90 -22.10 3.60
CA LEU A 52 -0.62 -21.65 4.17
C LEU A 52 -0.78 -20.90 5.51
N VAL A 53 -1.93 -20.25 5.71
CA VAL A 53 -2.22 -19.37 6.84
C VAL A 53 -3.59 -19.75 7.41
N PRO A 54 -3.80 -19.72 8.74
CA PRO A 54 -5.12 -19.96 9.33
C PRO A 54 -6.18 -19.02 8.74
N SER A 55 -7.35 -19.56 8.41
CA SER A 55 -8.39 -18.82 7.67
C SER A 55 -8.90 -17.56 8.38
N ASP A 56 -8.88 -17.53 9.72
CA ASP A 56 -9.28 -16.36 10.52
C ASP A 56 -8.34 -15.16 10.36
N TRP A 57 -7.16 -15.38 9.79
CA TRP A 57 -6.14 -14.36 9.51
C TRP A 57 -6.08 -13.98 8.03
N ILE A 58 -7.07 -14.39 7.23
CA ILE A 58 -7.18 -14.08 5.81
C ILE A 58 -8.48 -13.31 5.56
N PHE A 59 -8.37 -12.10 5.01
CA PHE A 59 -9.48 -11.19 4.80
C PHE A 59 -9.63 -10.83 3.32
N ASP A 60 -10.81 -11.14 2.78
CA ASP A 60 -11.24 -10.77 1.44
C ASP A 60 -11.74 -9.31 1.45
N LEU A 61 -11.01 -8.44 0.76
CA LEU A 61 -11.30 -7.01 0.63
C LEU A 61 -12.50 -6.69 -0.28
N GLY A 62 -12.99 -7.66 -1.05
CA GLY A 62 -14.22 -7.54 -1.83
C GLY A 62 -15.49 -7.66 -0.99
N GLN A 63 -15.38 -8.17 0.24
CA GLN A 63 -16.52 -8.33 1.15
C GLN A 63 -16.85 -7.03 1.90
N ALA A 64 -18.06 -6.97 2.45
CA ALA A 64 -18.52 -5.84 3.25
C ALA A 64 -17.57 -5.59 4.45
N GLY A 65 -17.21 -4.32 4.66
CA GLY A 65 -16.30 -3.90 5.74
C GLY A 65 -14.83 -3.73 5.31
N GLY A 66 -14.41 -4.29 4.17
CA GLY A 66 -13.07 -4.12 3.63
C GLY A 66 -11.95 -4.40 4.65
N PRO A 67 -10.92 -3.55 4.78
CA PRO A 67 -9.80 -3.81 5.70
C PRO A 67 -10.18 -3.68 7.18
N SER A 68 -11.29 -2.99 7.51
CA SER A 68 -11.71 -2.77 8.90
C SER A 68 -11.95 -4.09 9.63
N THR A 69 -12.52 -5.08 8.95
CA THR A 69 -12.81 -6.41 9.53
C THR A 69 -11.55 -7.11 10.05
N GLY A 70 -10.47 -7.08 9.25
CA GLY A 70 -9.18 -7.66 9.66
C GLY A 70 -8.45 -6.83 10.71
N ILE A 71 -8.59 -5.51 10.66
CA ILE A 71 -8.06 -4.61 11.70
C ILE A 71 -8.75 -4.83 13.05
N ASP A 72 -10.07 -5.02 13.06
CA ASP A 72 -10.84 -5.29 14.26
C ASP A 72 -10.54 -6.68 14.82
N HIS A 73 -10.26 -7.66 13.96
CA HIS A 73 -9.71 -8.95 14.38
C HIS A 73 -8.36 -8.78 15.08
N LEU A 74 -7.41 -8.08 14.43
CA LEU A 74 -6.09 -7.82 15.02
C LEU A 74 -6.21 -7.10 16.37
N ARG A 75 -7.07 -6.08 16.48
CA ARG A 75 -7.30 -5.35 17.75
C ARG A 75 -7.75 -6.29 18.87
N ARG A 76 -8.69 -7.19 18.60
CA ARG A 76 -9.16 -8.17 19.60
C ARG A 76 -8.04 -9.13 20.01
N SER A 77 -7.21 -9.55 19.07
CA SER A 77 -6.06 -10.42 19.35
C SER A 77 -5.03 -9.74 20.26
N VAL A 78 -4.80 -8.43 20.11
CA VAL A 78 -3.94 -7.64 21.00
C VAL A 78 -4.55 -7.49 22.39
N GLN A 79 -5.85 -7.20 22.47
CA GLN A 79 -6.56 -7.05 23.75
C GLN A 79 -6.66 -8.37 24.53
N GLY A 80 -6.65 -9.51 23.84
CA GLY A 80 -6.64 -10.83 24.45
C GLY A 80 -5.28 -11.29 24.95
N GLN A 81 -4.20 -10.53 24.71
CA GLN A 81 -2.88 -10.84 25.26
C GLN A 81 -2.87 -10.59 26.78
N ASP A 82 -2.04 -11.36 27.49
CA ASP A 82 -1.85 -11.21 28.93
C ASP A 82 -1.47 -9.75 29.26
N PRO A 83 -2.22 -9.04 30.13
CA PRO A 83 -1.91 -7.66 30.52
C PRO A 83 -0.51 -7.49 31.12
N THR A 84 0.13 -8.58 31.57
CA THR A 84 1.49 -8.60 32.11
C THR A 84 2.57 -8.77 31.02
N SER A 85 2.18 -9.16 29.81
CA SER A 85 3.08 -9.24 28.65
C SER A 85 3.36 -7.85 28.10
N VAL A 86 4.58 -7.37 28.30
CA VAL A 86 5.05 -6.05 27.83
C VAL A 86 5.49 -6.07 26.36
N ALA A 87 5.58 -7.25 25.73
CA ALA A 87 6.07 -7.40 24.38
C ALA A 87 4.94 -7.17 23.34
N PRO A 88 5.14 -6.30 22.33
CA PRO A 88 4.16 -6.07 21.29
C PRO A 88 3.95 -7.32 20.44
N LEU A 89 2.73 -7.51 19.93
CA LEU A 89 2.45 -8.56 18.96
C LEU A 89 3.21 -8.27 17.65
N ASN A 90 3.99 -9.24 17.19
CA ASN A 90 4.73 -9.15 15.93
C ASN A 90 3.84 -9.66 14.78
N VAL A 91 3.47 -8.78 13.87
CA VAL A 91 2.53 -9.07 12.77
C VAL A 91 3.15 -8.69 11.44
N SER A 92 3.10 -9.62 10.49
CA SER A 92 3.42 -9.38 9.09
C SER A 92 2.12 -9.34 8.30
N VAL A 93 1.83 -8.20 7.68
CA VAL A 93 0.61 -7.95 6.93
C VAL A 93 0.89 -8.10 5.44
N LEU A 94 0.43 -9.21 4.85
CA LEU A 94 0.46 -9.40 3.40
C LEU A 94 -0.69 -8.60 2.77
N ILE A 95 -0.38 -7.75 1.79
CA ILE A 95 -1.38 -6.97 1.05
C ILE A 95 -1.36 -7.40 -0.42
N CYS A 96 -2.32 -8.23 -0.80
CA CYS A 96 -2.42 -8.84 -2.12
C CYS A 96 -3.33 -8.03 -3.04
N GLY A 97 -2.74 -7.23 -3.93
CA GLY A 97 -3.47 -6.33 -4.80
C GLY A 97 -2.56 -5.46 -5.67
N GLY A 98 -3.09 -4.36 -6.19
CA GLY A 98 -2.29 -3.28 -6.77
C GLY A 98 -1.99 -2.16 -5.76
N ASP A 99 -1.43 -1.05 -6.23
CA ASP A 99 -1.03 0.09 -5.39
C ASP A 99 -2.21 0.69 -4.62
N GLY A 100 -3.38 0.84 -5.26
CA GLY A 100 -4.60 1.30 -4.57
C GLY A 100 -5.05 0.39 -3.41
N THR A 101 -4.91 -0.94 -3.56
CA THR A 101 -5.16 -1.89 -2.46
C THR A 101 -4.15 -1.70 -1.33
N PHE A 102 -2.88 -1.53 -1.67
CA PHE A 102 -1.81 -1.29 -0.71
C PHE A 102 -2.06 0.00 0.09
N SER A 103 -2.30 1.12 -0.61
CA SER A 103 -2.63 2.42 -0.02
C SER A 103 -3.88 2.36 0.86
N TRP A 104 -4.93 1.64 0.43
CA TRP A 104 -6.16 1.48 1.21
C TRP A 104 -5.93 0.78 2.55
N VAL A 105 -5.23 -0.37 2.54
CA VAL A 105 -4.94 -1.14 3.75
C VAL A 105 -3.95 -0.40 4.64
N ALA A 106 -2.86 0.13 4.09
CA ALA A 106 -1.86 0.90 4.85
C ALA A 106 -2.48 2.13 5.53
N SER A 107 -3.38 2.83 4.84
CA SER A 107 -4.15 3.93 5.43
C SER A 107 -5.02 3.48 6.59
N ALA A 108 -5.74 2.36 6.43
CA ALA A 108 -6.62 1.84 7.47
C ALA A 108 -5.82 1.41 8.70
N LEU A 109 -4.66 0.75 8.52
CA LEU A 109 -3.75 0.39 9.60
C LEU A 109 -3.20 1.62 10.34
N SER A 110 -2.76 2.64 9.60
CA SER A 110 -2.25 3.90 10.17
C SER A 110 -3.30 4.59 11.07
N LYS A 111 -4.58 4.53 10.69
CA LYS A 111 -5.71 5.11 11.46
C LYS A 111 -6.18 4.24 12.63
N SER A 112 -5.79 2.97 12.67
CA SER A 112 -6.36 1.99 13.61
C SER A 112 -5.95 2.19 15.06
N GLY A 113 -4.86 2.95 15.30
CA GLY A 113 -4.20 3.07 16.60
C GLY A 113 -3.37 1.84 17.00
N LEU A 114 -3.25 0.83 16.13
CA LEU A 114 -2.49 -0.40 16.41
C LEU A 114 -0.99 -0.27 16.13
N VAL A 115 -0.59 0.72 15.32
CA VAL A 115 0.82 1.03 15.09
C VAL A 115 1.45 1.50 16.40
N GLY A 116 2.44 0.75 16.90
CA GLY A 116 3.08 0.98 18.21
C GLY A 116 2.55 0.09 19.33
N ALA A 117 1.27 -0.33 19.27
CA ALA A 117 0.75 -1.43 20.11
C ALA A 117 1.17 -2.80 19.56
N CYS A 118 1.42 -2.87 18.26
CA CYS A 118 1.97 -4.01 17.54
C CYS A 118 3.21 -3.57 16.75
N ASP A 119 4.16 -4.49 16.56
CA ASP A 119 5.14 -4.37 15.48
C ASP A 119 4.44 -4.85 14.20
N ILE A 120 4.03 -3.92 13.35
CA ILE A 120 3.35 -4.18 12.07
C ILE A 120 4.34 -3.98 10.93
N ARG A 121 4.58 -5.04 10.15
CA ARG A 121 5.36 -4.99 8.90
C ARG A 121 4.43 -5.26 7.73
N VAL A 122 4.32 -4.33 6.80
CA VAL A 122 3.50 -4.49 5.59
C VAL A 122 4.32 -5.06 4.44
N ILE A 123 3.76 -6.01 3.71
CA ILE A 123 4.42 -6.73 2.62
C ILE A 123 3.51 -6.70 1.39
N PRO A 124 3.93 -6.07 0.28
CA PRO A 124 3.13 -6.04 -0.94
C PRO A 124 3.21 -7.37 -1.69
N VAL A 125 2.07 -7.89 -2.13
CA VAL A 125 1.99 -8.98 -3.11
C VAL A 125 1.44 -8.40 -4.42
N PRO A 126 2.28 -8.20 -5.46
CA PRO A 126 1.98 -7.39 -6.63
C PRO A 126 1.04 -8.09 -7.63
N LEU A 127 -0.26 -7.87 -7.46
CA LEU A 127 -1.31 -8.36 -8.37
C LEU A 127 -1.78 -7.30 -9.38
N GLY A 128 -1.43 -6.02 -9.15
CA GLY A 128 -1.81 -4.91 -10.01
C GLY A 128 -1.04 -4.83 -11.34
N SER A 129 -1.25 -3.75 -12.08
CA SER A 129 -0.54 -3.50 -13.33
C SER A 129 0.69 -2.60 -13.14
N GLY A 130 0.58 -1.54 -12.33
CA GLY A 130 1.68 -0.63 -11.97
C GLY A 130 2.63 -1.23 -10.93
N ASN A 131 2.11 -1.65 -9.78
CA ASN A 131 2.87 -2.26 -8.67
C ASN A 131 4.12 -1.46 -8.29
N ASP A 132 4.00 -0.13 -8.30
CA ASP A 132 5.09 0.78 -8.00
C ASP A 132 5.58 0.61 -6.56
N MET A 133 4.68 0.37 -5.60
CA MET A 133 5.04 0.11 -4.20
C MET A 133 5.87 -1.17 -4.06
N ALA A 134 5.45 -2.25 -4.73
CA ALA A 134 6.19 -3.50 -4.71
C ALA A 134 7.58 -3.34 -5.36
N ARG A 135 7.68 -2.59 -6.45
CA ARG A 135 8.95 -2.27 -7.10
C ARG A 135 9.86 -1.42 -6.20
N ALA A 136 9.33 -0.37 -5.58
CA ALA A 136 10.08 0.50 -4.68
C ALA A 136 10.62 -0.25 -3.45
N LEU A 137 9.83 -1.21 -2.94
CA LEU A 137 10.20 -2.06 -1.79
C LEU A 137 11.05 -3.28 -2.18
N GLY A 138 11.38 -3.48 -3.46
CA GLY A 138 12.25 -4.57 -3.93
C GLY A 138 11.57 -5.92 -4.14
N TRP A 139 10.24 -6.00 -4.06
CA TRP A 139 9.44 -7.20 -4.32
C TRP A 139 9.17 -7.44 -5.81
N GLY A 140 9.57 -6.49 -6.66
CA GLY A 140 9.40 -6.57 -8.11
C GLY A 140 8.00 -6.19 -8.59
N ILE A 141 7.81 -6.24 -9.90
CA ILE A 141 6.59 -5.73 -10.57
C ILE A 141 5.53 -6.80 -10.83
N ARG A 142 5.87 -8.09 -10.73
CA ARG A 142 4.97 -9.19 -11.12
C ARG A 142 4.70 -10.10 -9.94
N TYR A 143 3.47 -10.58 -9.86
CA TYR A 143 3.12 -11.69 -8.98
C TYR A 143 4.07 -12.87 -9.22
N PRO A 144 4.76 -13.37 -8.18
CA PRO A 144 5.79 -14.40 -8.33
C PRO A 144 5.22 -15.82 -8.51
N GLY A 145 3.88 -15.98 -8.53
CA GLY A 145 3.23 -17.29 -8.58
C GLY A 145 3.05 -17.92 -7.20
N ALA A 146 2.39 -19.07 -7.14
CA ALA A 146 2.06 -19.76 -5.88
C ALA A 146 3.30 -20.10 -5.05
N SER A 147 4.36 -20.62 -5.66
CA SER A 147 5.61 -20.93 -4.96
C SER A 147 6.29 -19.67 -4.41
N GLY A 148 6.23 -18.56 -5.14
CA GLY A 148 6.76 -17.29 -4.65
C GLY A 148 5.94 -16.70 -3.51
N LEU A 149 4.61 -16.90 -3.53
CA LEU A 149 3.72 -16.55 -2.43
C LEU A 149 4.01 -17.38 -1.17
N GLU A 150 4.24 -18.67 -1.32
CA GLU A 150 4.65 -19.54 -0.21
C GLU A 150 5.96 -19.06 0.43
N LEU A 151 6.97 -18.76 -0.39
CA LEU A 151 8.21 -18.16 0.10
C LEU A 151 7.98 -16.81 0.80
N ALA A 152 7.07 -15.97 0.30
CA ALA A 152 6.71 -14.71 0.94
C ALA A 152 6.05 -14.93 2.31
N VAL A 153 5.16 -15.93 2.45
CA VAL A 153 4.54 -16.30 3.72
C VAL A 153 5.59 -16.81 4.71
N LEU A 154 6.50 -17.67 4.27
CA LEU A 154 7.59 -18.18 5.11
C LEU A 154 8.51 -17.06 5.58
N ALA A 155 8.90 -16.14 4.68
CA ALA A 155 9.69 -14.96 5.02
C ALA A 155 8.92 -14.00 5.95
N ALA A 156 7.59 -13.89 5.80
CA ALA A 156 6.74 -13.10 6.67
C ALA A 156 6.66 -13.66 8.09
N MET A 157 6.63 -14.99 8.25
CA MET A 157 6.63 -15.67 9.55
C MET A 157 8.01 -15.64 10.23
N ASN A 158 9.08 -15.72 9.44
CA ASN A 158 10.45 -15.83 9.91
C ASN A 158 11.40 -14.89 9.13
N PRO A 159 11.42 -13.59 9.46
CA PRO A 159 12.03 -12.52 8.66
C PRO A 159 13.58 -12.41 8.78
N LYS A 160 14.30 -13.52 8.99
CA LYS A 160 15.75 -13.54 9.29
C LYS A 160 16.63 -12.82 8.28
N GLU A 161 16.24 -12.81 7.00
CA GLU A 161 17.00 -12.20 5.90
C GLU A 161 16.22 -11.04 5.23
N SER A 162 15.14 -10.56 5.87
CA SER A 162 14.32 -9.51 5.29
C SER A 162 14.95 -8.13 5.48
N ARG A 163 14.90 -7.30 4.44
CA ARG A 163 15.25 -5.88 4.54
C ARG A 163 14.04 -5.10 5.06
N LEU A 164 14.20 -4.45 6.21
CA LEU A 164 13.20 -3.53 6.73
C LEU A 164 13.40 -2.11 6.19
N GLY A 165 12.29 -1.42 6.00
CA GLY A 165 12.24 0.01 5.70
C GLY A 165 11.03 0.63 6.37
N GLU A 166 11.16 1.91 6.75
CA GLU A 166 10.02 2.69 7.22
C GLU A 166 9.14 3.10 6.03
N LEU A 167 7.82 3.08 6.23
CA LEU A 167 6.84 3.48 5.23
C LEU A 167 6.12 4.74 5.71
N ASP A 168 6.25 5.82 4.94
CA ASP A 168 5.44 7.01 5.15
C ASP A 168 4.06 6.85 4.53
N VAL A 169 3.01 7.16 5.31
CA VAL A 169 1.64 7.24 4.82
C VAL A 169 1.21 8.70 4.83
N TRP A 170 1.00 9.26 3.65
CA TRP A 170 0.73 10.69 3.50
C TRP A 170 -0.78 10.92 3.61
N LYS A 171 -1.16 12.02 4.28
CA LYS A 171 -2.56 12.47 4.38
C LYS A 171 -2.72 13.78 3.61
N LEU A 172 -3.43 13.74 2.49
CA LEU A 172 -3.85 14.94 1.79
C LEU A 172 -5.18 15.43 2.37
N THR A 173 -5.29 16.73 2.64
CA THR A 173 -6.56 17.37 2.96
C THR A 173 -6.86 18.42 1.90
N CYS A 174 -7.92 18.20 1.13
CA CYS A 174 -8.38 19.15 0.13
C CYS A 174 -9.45 20.06 0.72
N HIS A 175 -9.35 21.36 0.40
CA HIS A 175 -10.31 22.39 0.77
C HIS A 175 -10.85 23.05 -0.49
N CYS A 176 -12.18 23.07 -0.68
CA CYS A 176 -12.79 23.77 -1.81
C CYS A 176 -12.95 25.26 -1.47
N ALA A 177 -12.09 26.13 -1.99
CA ALA A 177 -12.34 27.57 -1.86
C ALA A 177 -13.62 27.94 -2.61
N SER A 178 -14.66 28.42 -1.91
CA SER A 178 -15.80 29.05 -2.56
C SER A 178 -15.32 30.36 -3.19
N PRO A 179 -15.43 30.57 -4.52
CA PRO A 179 -14.80 31.72 -5.16
C PRO A 179 -15.46 33.08 -4.88
N LEU A 180 -16.53 33.18 -4.06
CA LEU A 180 -17.43 34.35 -4.12
C LEU A 180 -17.98 34.92 -2.81
N VAL A 181 -17.39 34.67 -1.64
CA VAL A 181 -17.78 35.43 -0.44
C VAL A 181 -16.58 35.71 0.44
N ASP A 182 -16.31 37.00 0.74
CA ASP A 182 -15.39 37.51 1.77
C ASP A 182 -15.84 37.15 3.20
N SER A 183 -16.47 35.99 3.39
CA SER A 183 -16.83 35.44 4.67
C SER A 183 -15.79 34.41 5.07
N GLU A 184 -15.34 34.47 6.33
CA GLU A 184 -14.52 33.47 7.02
C GLU A 184 -14.68 32.05 6.43
N PRO A 185 -13.57 31.33 6.14
CA PRO A 185 -13.60 30.05 5.46
C PRO A 185 -14.47 29.05 6.23
N SER A 186 -15.75 28.98 5.86
CA SER A 186 -16.65 27.93 6.28
C SER A 186 -16.07 26.61 5.75
N PRO A 187 -16.19 25.48 6.46
CA PRO A 187 -15.63 24.21 6.04
C PRO A 187 -16.40 23.69 4.82
N SER A 188 -16.10 24.26 3.66
CA SER A 188 -16.28 23.69 2.34
C SER A 188 -15.80 22.24 2.36
N PHE A 189 -16.50 21.34 1.67
CA PHE A 189 -16.22 19.90 1.54
C PHE A 189 -14.74 19.55 1.75
N ARG A 190 -14.45 18.82 2.84
CA ARG A 190 -13.10 18.36 3.18
C ARG A 190 -12.95 16.92 2.74
N ARG A 191 -12.18 16.68 1.69
CA ARG A 191 -11.79 15.32 1.28
C ARG A 191 -10.42 15.01 1.86
N ALA A 192 -10.33 13.95 2.67
CA ALA A 192 -9.06 13.48 3.21
C ALA A 192 -8.68 12.16 2.55
N GLU A 193 -7.62 12.18 1.77
CA GLU A 193 -7.11 11.02 1.03
C GLU A 193 -5.76 10.61 1.59
N TYR A 194 -5.49 9.31 1.55
CA TYR A 194 -4.24 8.74 2.06
C TYR A 194 -3.57 7.96 0.95
N PHE A 195 -2.26 8.13 0.80
CA PHE A 195 -1.49 7.49 -0.24
C PHE A 195 -0.07 7.19 0.26
N CYS A 196 0.58 6.22 -0.39
CA CYS A 196 1.92 5.76 0.01
C CYS A 196 3.00 6.04 -1.04
N ASN A 197 2.61 6.41 -2.26
CA ASN A 197 3.54 6.50 -3.38
C ASN A 197 3.69 7.93 -3.89
N TYR A 198 2.71 8.41 -4.66
CA TYR A 198 2.76 9.76 -5.22
C TYR A 198 1.36 10.32 -5.45
N LEU A 199 1.30 11.65 -5.51
CA LEU A 199 0.16 12.41 -5.97
C LEU A 199 0.53 13.04 -7.32
N SER A 200 -0.36 12.91 -8.30
CA SER A 200 -0.18 13.53 -9.61
C SER A 200 -1.26 14.58 -9.89
N LEU A 201 -0.87 15.61 -10.64
CA LEU A 201 -1.75 16.69 -11.11
C LEU A 201 -1.45 16.99 -12.58
N GLY A 202 -2.48 17.39 -13.33
CA GLY A 202 -2.33 17.79 -14.72
C GLY A 202 -2.33 16.63 -15.72
N ILE A 203 -1.46 16.68 -16.72
CA ILE A 203 -1.54 15.77 -17.88
C ILE A 203 -1.36 14.30 -17.48
N ASP A 204 -0.50 14.02 -16.51
CA ASP A 204 -0.27 12.67 -16.00
C ASP A 204 -1.50 12.13 -15.25
N ALA A 205 -2.07 12.94 -14.33
CA ALA A 205 -3.34 12.62 -13.66
C ALA A 205 -4.49 12.39 -14.66
N LYS A 206 -4.53 13.18 -15.74
CA LYS A 206 -5.53 13.00 -16.78
C LYS A 206 -5.39 11.69 -17.55
N ILE A 207 -4.16 11.33 -17.93
CA ILE A 207 -3.88 10.05 -18.60
C ILE A 207 -4.31 8.90 -17.69
N GLU A 208 -3.96 8.97 -16.40
CA GLU A 208 -4.32 7.94 -15.43
C GLU A 208 -5.84 7.87 -15.23
N LEU A 209 -6.56 9.01 -15.27
CA LEU A 209 -8.01 9.05 -15.16
C LEU A 209 -8.66 8.36 -16.35
N GLU A 210 -8.30 8.76 -17.56
CA GLU A 210 -8.83 8.20 -18.80
C GLU A 210 -8.55 6.69 -18.88
N PHE A 211 -7.34 6.28 -18.52
CA PHE A 211 -6.97 4.87 -18.45
C PHE A 211 -7.84 4.09 -17.46
N ASN A 212 -7.97 4.59 -16.23
CA ASN A 212 -8.67 3.88 -15.17
C ASN A 212 -10.20 3.85 -15.42
N GLU A 213 -10.78 4.91 -15.97
CA GLU A 213 -12.18 4.88 -16.41
C GLU A 213 -12.40 3.88 -17.55
N ALA A 214 -11.50 3.81 -18.53
CA ALA A 214 -11.60 2.84 -19.62
C ALA A 214 -11.51 1.40 -19.08
N ARG A 215 -10.67 1.18 -18.06
CA ARG A 215 -10.57 -0.08 -17.32
C ARG A 215 -11.86 -0.45 -16.60
N TRP A 216 -12.45 0.49 -15.86
CA TRP A 216 -13.71 0.26 -15.14
C TRP A 216 -14.87 -0.03 -16.08
N ARG A 217 -14.90 0.64 -17.25
CA ARG A 217 -15.94 0.42 -18.27
C ARG A 217 -15.79 -0.92 -19.01
N ASN A 218 -14.58 -1.48 -19.13
CA ASN A 218 -14.30 -2.67 -19.94
C ASN A 218 -13.32 -3.65 -19.24
N PRO A 219 -13.62 -4.14 -18.03
CA PRO A 219 -12.69 -4.91 -17.21
C PRO A 219 -12.11 -6.14 -17.93
N GLU A 220 -12.88 -6.77 -18.83
CA GLU A 220 -12.47 -7.92 -19.64
C GLU A 220 -11.30 -7.60 -20.58
N ARG A 221 -11.26 -6.38 -21.15
CA ARG A 221 -10.16 -5.92 -22.01
C ARG A 221 -8.89 -5.61 -21.24
N TYR A 222 -9.02 -5.34 -19.94
CA TYR A 222 -7.93 -4.90 -19.06
C TYR A 222 -7.57 -5.94 -17.99
N SER A 223 -7.70 -7.22 -18.36
CA SER A 223 -7.44 -8.38 -17.51
C SER A 223 -5.97 -8.78 -17.45
N SER A 224 -5.12 -8.30 -18.36
CA SER A 224 -3.70 -8.65 -18.41
C SER A 224 -2.79 -7.47 -18.08
N GLN A 225 -1.78 -7.71 -17.22
CA GLN A 225 -0.80 -6.68 -16.86
C GLN A 225 -0.08 -6.10 -18.08
N ARG A 226 0.32 -6.94 -19.06
CA ARG A 226 1.01 -6.48 -20.27
C ARG A 226 0.10 -5.60 -21.14
N GLY A 227 -1.17 -6.00 -21.32
CA GLY A 227 -2.14 -5.22 -22.07
C GLY A 227 -2.41 -3.87 -21.41
N ASN A 228 -2.53 -3.86 -20.09
CA ASN A 228 -2.74 -2.64 -19.30
C ASN A 228 -1.56 -1.66 -19.45
N ILE A 229 -0.32 -2.15 -19.34
CA ILE A 229 0.88 -1.32 -19.56
C ILE A 229 0.90 -0.75 -20.99
N ALA A 230 0.58 -1.57 -22.00
CA ALA A 230 0.57 -1.12 -23.40
C ALA A 230 -0.51 -0.06 -23.67
N ALA A 231 -1.72 -0.24 -23.12
CA ALA A 231 -2.81 0.71 -23.25
C ALA A 231 -2.49 2.05 -22.57
N HIS A 232 -1.94 2.01 -21.35
CA HIS A 232 -1.47 3.20 -20.63
C HIS A 232 -0.38 3.95 -21.41
N THR A 233 0.64 3.22 -21.87
CA THR A 233 1.74 3.78 -22.68
C THR A 233 1.22 4.46 -23.95
N ARG A 234 0.22 3.87 -24.61
CA ARG A 234 -0.40 4.45 -25.81
C ARG A 234 -1.15 5.75 -25.50
N LEU A 235 -1.90 5.79 -24.40
CA LEU A 235 -2.59 7.02 -23.96
C LEU A 235 -1.57 8.12 -23.64
N GLY A 236 -0.51 7.80 -22.89
CA GLY A 236 0.55 8.73 -22.56
C GLY A 236 1.26 9.29 -23.80
N ALA A 237 1.63 8.42 -24.76
CA ALA A 237 2.22 8.87 -26.02
C ALA A 237 1.26 9.77 -26.81
N SER A 238 -0.03 9.40 -26.90
CA SER A 238 -1.03 10.22 -27.57
C SER A 238 -1.16 11.61 -26.94
N ALA A 239 -1.20 11.68 -25.61
CA ALA A 239 -1.29 12.95 -24.89
C ALA A 239 -0.06 13.84 -25.11
N MET A 240 1.14 13.26 -25.17
CA MET A 240 2.38 14.02 -25.42
C MET A 240 2.50 14.55 -26.85
N PHE A 241 2.08 13.78 -27.86
CA PHE A 241 2.29 14.14 -29.27
C PHE A 241 1.08 14.81 -29.93
N LEU A 242 -0.14 14.51 -29.47
CA LEU A 242 -1.39 14.96 -30.09
C LEU A 242 -2.27 15.78 -29.15
N GLY A 243 -1.91 15.87 -27.86
CA GLY A 243 -2.65 16.67 -26.90
C GLY A 243 -2.62 18.16 -27.26
N PRO A 244 -3.71 18.92 -27.05
CA PRO A 244 -3.64 20.37 -27.14
C PRO A 244 -2.54 20.88 -26.21
N ARG A 245 -1.85 21.97 -26.55
CA ARG A 245 -0.99 22.68 -25.59
C ARG A 245 -1.88 23.18 -24.45
N VAL A 246 -2.07 22.36 -23.42
CA VAL A 246 -2.96 22.67 -22.30
C VAL A 246 -2.36 23.85 -21.57
N ALA A 247 -3.10 24.96 -21.52
CA ALA A 247 -2.72 26.09 -20.70
C ALA A 247 -2.78 25.66 -19.22
N LEU A 248 -1.70 25.92 -18.47
CA LEU A 248 -1.44 25.44 -17.11
C LEU A 248 -2.60 25.61 -16.12
N TYR A 249 -3.51 26.56 -16.35
CA TYR A 249 -4.61 26.89 -15.44
C TYR A 249 -5.81 25.94 -15.50
N ARG A 250 -5.90 25.00 -16.45
CA ARG A 250 -6.96 23.95 -16.48
C ARG A 250 -6.51 22.60 -15.91
N LEU A 251 -5.30 22.51 -15.34
CA LEU A 251 -4.70 21.25 -14.88
C LEU A 251 -5.16 20.82 -13.47
N PHE A 252 -5.97 21.62 -12.79
CA PHE A 252 -6.36 21.39 -11.39
C PHE A 252 -7.70 20.66 -11.19
N ASP A 253 -8.42 20.34 -12.28
CA ASP A 253 -9.73 19.68 -12.18
C ASP A 253 -9.64 18.15 -11.97
N GLU A 254 -8.45 17.55 -12.11
CA GLU A 254 -8.25 16.10 -12.07
C GLU A 254 -7.12 15.74 -11.10
N ILE A 255 -7.50 15.22 -9.93
CA ILE A 255 -6.58 14.74 -8.88
C ILE A 255 -6.66 13.22 -8.84
N ILE A 256 -5.52 12.54 -9.00
CA ILE A 256 -5.42 11.09 -8.86
C ILE A 256 -4.41 10.71 -7.79
N PHE A 257 -4.79 9.69 -7.03
CA PHE A 257 -4.01 9.08 -5.96
C PHE A 257 -3.58 7.68 -6.38
N CYS A 258 -2.28 7.40 -6.28
CA CYS A 258 -1.70 6.08 -6.49
C CYS A 258 -1.04 5.60 -5.18
#